data_AF-A0A920KPB7-F1
#
_entry.id   AF-A0A920KPB7-F1
#
_cell.length_a   1.000
_cell.length_b   1.000
_cell.length_c   1.000
_cell.angle_alpha   90.00
_cell.angle_beta   90.00
_cell.angle_gamma   90.00
#
_symmetry.space_group_name_H-M   'P 1'
#
loop_
_entity.id
_entity.type
_entity.pdbx_description
1 polymer ?
#
loop_
_entity_poly.entity_id
_entity_poly.type
_entity_poly.pdbx_seq_one_letter_code
_entity_poly.pdbx_strand_id
1 'polypeptide(L)'
;MVKAQVHAEAGVRPAASSWSRPREAAGEFAQEWLGKRLVTYQTDAQGQPVSRILVEACTDIADELYLGAVVDRASRRIVFMASTEGGVEIEKVAHETPEKILKAEIDPMVGPQPFQGRDLAFRLGLAGAQVKQFVAYSWGWQNYLPREIYR
;
A
#
# COMPACT_ATOMS: atom_id res chain seq x y z
N MET A 1 10.80 13.36 3.83
CA MET A 1 10.75 12.12 4.62
C MET A 1 11.89 11.22 4.17
N VAL A 2 12.51 10.51 5.10
CA VAL A 2 13.64 9.61 4.83
C VAL A 2 13.28 8.22 5.34
N LYS A 3 13.49 7.15 4.56
CA LYS A 3 13.08 5.77 4.90
C LYS A 3 14.16 4.75 4.59
N ALA A 4 14.51 3.92 5.58
CA ALA A 4 15.34 2.74 5.34
C ALA A 4 14.56 1.70 4.50
N GLN A 5 15.19 1.15 3.46
CA GLN A 5 14.55 0.18 2.57
C GLN A 5 14.91 -1.25 2.97
N VAL A 6 13.90 -2.02 3.40
CA VAL A 6 14.00 -3.45 3.74
C VAL A 6 12.73 -4.19 3.25
N HIS A 7 12.81 -5.51 3.06
CA HIS A 7 11.67 -6.38 2.72
C HIS A 7 10.91 -6.80 3.97
N ALA A 8 10.52 -5.82 4.77
CA ALA A 8 9.69 -5.94 5.94
C ALA A 8 9.03 -4.58 6.17
N GLU A 9 7.86 -4.56 6.77
CA GLU A 9 7.31 -3.33 7.27
C GLU A 9 8.24 -2.80 8.37
N ALA A 10 8.82 -1.65 8.09
CA ALA A 10 9.70 -0.97 9.03
C ALA A 10 8.92 -0.33 10.19
N GLY A 11 7.58 -0.29 10.05
CA GLY A 11 6.63 0.45 10.88
C GLY A 11 6.92 1.95 10.84
N VAL A 12 5.99 2.76 11.34
CA VAL A 12 6.26 4.15 11.72
C VAL A 12 7.09 4.18 13.01
N ARG A 13 8.16 3.38 13.08
CA ARG A 13 9.15 3.51 14.15
C ARG A 13 10.02 4.70 13.79
N PRO A 14 10.25 5.66 14.70
CA PRO A 14 11.13 6.81 14.44
C PRO A 14 12.55 6.40 14.01
N ALA A 15 12.96 5.16 14.31
CA ALA A 15 14.20 4.55 13.83
C ALA A 15 14.22 4.25 12.32
N ALA A 16 13.10 3.85 11.71
CA ALA A 16 13.06 3.45 10.30
C ALA A 16 12.69 4.58 9.34
N SER A 17 12.10 5.65 9.89
CA SER A 17 11.78 6.85 9.14
C SER A 17 11.84 8.09 10.02
N SER A 18 12.47 9.15 9.53
CA SER A 18 12.49 10.45 10.20
C SER A 18 11.77 11.51 9.37
N TRP A 19 10.99 12.35 10.07
CA TRP A 19 10.45 13.58 9.51
C TRP A 19 11.45 14.69 9.77
N SER A 20 12.21 15.05 8.74
CA SER A 20 13.23 16.07 8.86
C SER A 20 13.10 17.15 7.79
N ARG A 21 13.03 18.41 8.23
CA ARG A 21 13.56 19.56 7.48
C ARG A 21 14.88 19.88 8.20
N PRO A 22 16.10 19.75 7.63
CA PRO A 22 16.57 20.10 6.27
C PRO A 22 17.32 18.93 5.56
N ARG A 23 18.08 19.22 4.47
CA ARG A 23 18.93 18.25 3.74
C ARG A 23 19.95 17.52 4.63
N GLU A 24 20.46 18.19 5.66
CA GLU A 24 21.48 17.66 6.58
C GLU A 24 20.98 16.44 7.35
N ALA A 25 19.73 16.47 7.83
CA ALA A 25 19.13 15.37 8.56
C ALA A 25 18.93 14.10 7.72
N ALA A 26 18.81 14.23 6.39
CA ALA A 26 18.82 13.06 5.51
C ALA A 26 20.21 12.42 5.42
N GLY A 27 21.27 13.23 5.48
CA GLY A 27 22.65 12.75 5.54
C GLY A 27 22.94 12.02 6.86
N GLU A 28 22.51 12.60 7.98
CA GLU A 28 22.64 11.98 9.31
C GLU A 28 21.91 10.63 9.38
N PHE A 29 20.66 10.58 8.91
CA PHE A 29 19.90 9.33 8.85
C PHE A 29 20.59 8.28 7.95
N ALA A 30 21.11 8.69 6.80
CA ALA A 30 21.81 7.78 5.91
C ALA A 30 23.11 7.24 6.53
N GLN A 31 23.89 8.09 7.21
CA GLN A 31 25.09 7.65 7.95
C GLN A 31 24.73 6.72 9.10
N GLU A 32 23.60 6.97 9.77
CA GLU A 32 23.13 6.12 10.84
C GLU A 32 22.73 4.73 10.32
N TRP A 33 22.02 4.63 9.20
CA TRP A 33 21.35 3.38 8.81
C TRP A 33 22.05 2.58 7.72
N LEU A 34 22.75 3.21 6.78
CA LEU A 34 23.41 2.46 5.70
C LEU A 34 24.46 1.49 6.24
N GLY A 35 24.38 0.23 5.82
CA GLY A 35 25.26 -0.85 6.25
C GLY A 35 24.90 -1.46 7.60
N LYS A 36 23.93 -0.90 8.34
CA LYS A 36 23.36 -1.53 9.55
C LYS A 36 22.24 -2.51 9.20
N ARG A 37 21.76 -3.23 10.22
CA ARG A 37 20.62 -4.15 10.12
C ARG A 37 19.44 -3.58 10.91
N LEU A 38 18.26 -3.59 10.29
CA LEU A 38 17.03 -3.12 10.90
C LEU A 38 16.19 -4.31 11.36
N VAL A 39 15.89 -4.34 12.65
CA VAL A 39 15.01 -5.35 13.28
C VAL A 39 13.61 -4.75 13.42
N THR A 40 12.61 -5.44 12.90
CA THR A 40 11.19 -5.10 12.99
C THR A 40 10.42 -6.29 13.57
N TYR A 41 9.12 -6.11 13.84
CA TYR A 41 8.27 -7.21 14.33
C TYR A 41 8.09 -8.33 13.28
N GLN A 42 8.34 -8.03 12.00
CA GLN A 42 8.24 -8.97 10.88
C GLN A 42 9.60 -9.61 10.52
N THR A 43 10.70 -9.20 11.15
CA THR A 43 12.03 -9.79 10.91
C THR A 43 12.42 -10.76 12.02
N ASP A 44 13.43 -11.58 11.76
CA ASP A 44 14.10 -12.32 12.82
C ASP A 44 14.93 -11.38 13.73
N ALA A 45 15.59 -11.96 14.74
CA ALA A 45 16.45 -11.24 15.67
C ALA A 45 17.70 -10.62 15.00
N GLN A 46 18.08 -11.07 13.80
CA GLN A 46 19.20 -10.52 13.04
C GLN A 46 18.77 -9.31 12.20
N GLY A 47 17.47 -9.16 11.90
CA GLY A 47 16.94 -8.07 11.09
C GLY A 47 17.35 -8.18 9.62
N GLN A 48 17.07 -7.12 8.84
CA GLN A 48 17.45 -7.05 7.43
C GLN A 48 18.48 -5.96 7.16
N PRO A 49 19.45 -6.18 6.24
CA PRO A 49 20.47 -5.18 5.92
C PRO A 49 19.86 -3.97 5.20
N VAL A 50 20.24 -2.77 5.65
CA VAL A 50 19.83 -1.52 5.01
C VAL A 50 20.90 -1.10 4.01
N SER A 51 20.68 -1.41 2.73
CA SER A 51 21.59 -1.04 1.63
C SER A 51 21.16 0.23 0.89
N ARG A 52 19.92 0.69 1.10
CA ARG A 52 19.33 1.82 0.38
C ARG A 52 18.45 2.64 1.31
N ILE A 53 18.44 3.94 1.08
CA ILE A 53 17.58 4.91 1.75
C ILE A 53 16.72 5.60 0.68
N LEU A 54 15.41 5.65 0.91
CA LEU A 54 14.48 6.45 0.11
C LEU A 54 14.35 7.84 0.73
N VAL A 55 14.55 8.87 -0.08
CA VAL A 55 14.32 10.27 0.29
C VAL A 55 13.20 10.79 -0.60
N GLU A 56 12.11 11.22 0.01
CA GLU A 56 10.93 11.72 -0.70
C GLU A 56 10.39 13.00 -0.08
N ALA A 57 9.63 13.78 -0.85
CA ALA A 57 8.90 14.92 -0.33
C ALA A 57 7.89 14.44 0.72
N CYS A 58 7.70 15.23 1.79
CA CYS A 58 6.59 14.96 2.71
C CYS A 58 5.29 15.39 2.03
N THR A 59 4.27 14.56 2.13
CA THR A 59 2.91 14.87 1.67
C THR A 59 2.04 15.11 2.88
N ASP A 60 1.26 16.18 2.86
CA ASP A 60 0.21 16.40 3.83
C ASP A 60 -0.97 15.49 3.47
N ILE A 61 -1.28 14.54 4.35
CA ILE A 61 -2.29 13.52 4.11
C ILE A 61 -3.58 13.97 4.81
N ALA A 62 -4.63 14.21 4.03
CA ALA A 62 -5.94 14.55 4.56
C ALA A 62 -6.68 13.31 5.07
N ASP A 63 -6.69 12.24 4.27
CA ASP A 63 -7.32 10.97 4.57
C ASP A 63 -6.42 9.81 4.09
N GLU A 64 -6.38 8.73 4.85
CA GLU A 64 -5.68 7.49 4.48
C GLU A 64 -6.69 6.40 4.12
N LEU A 65 -6.45 5.70 3.00
CA LEU A 65 -7.27 4.59 2.54
C LEU A 65 -6.42 3.32 2.42
N TYR A 66 -7.06 2.17 2.61
CA TYR A 66 -6.49 0.88 2.24
C TYR A 66 -6.94 0.50 0.82
N LEU A 67 -6.00 0.05 0.00
CA LEU A 67 -6.26 -0.59 -1.28
C LEU A 67 -5.27 -1.74 -1.48
N GLY A 68 -5.77 -2.94 -1.71
CA GLY A 68 -4.97 -4.13 -1.95
C GLY A 68 -5.64 -5.07 -2.94
N ALA A 69 -4.87 -6.02 -3.48
CA ALA A 69 -5.40 -7.07 -4.33
C ALA A 69 -4.70 -8.39 -4.04
N VAL A 70 -5.46 -9.48 -4.07
CA VAL A 70 -4.95 -10.83 -3.87
C VAL A 70 -5.58 -11.77 -4.88
N VAL A 71 -4.92 -12.91 -5.15
CA VAL A 71 -5.58 -14.05 -5.78
C VAL A 71 -6.31 -14.82 -4.69
N ASP A 72 -7.63 -14.69 -4.66
CA ASP A 72 -8.45 -15.46 -3.74
C ASP A 72 -8.53 -16.92 -4.21
N ARG A 73 -8.06 -17.83 -3.37
CA ARG A 73 -7.97 -19.26 -3.72
C ARG A 73 -9.34 -19.93 -3.81
N ALA A 74 -10.33 -19.44 -3.05
CA ALA A 74 -11.67 -20.03 -3.04
C ALA A 74 -12.40 -19.75 -4.34
N SER A 75 -12.45 -18.48 -4.76
CA SER A 75 -13.05 -18.08 -6.03
C SER A 75 -12.14 -18.34 -7.24
N ARG A 76 -10.83 -18.49 -7.03
CA ARG A 76 -9.78 -18.52 -8.07
C ARG A 76 -9.80 -17.26 -8.92
N ARG A 77 -10.07 -16.12 -8.31
CA ARG A 77 -10.16 -14.81 -8.97
C ARG A 77 -9.22 -13.82 -8.30
N ILE A 78 -8.85 -12.78 -9.05
CA ILE A 78 -8.24 -11.60 -8.45
C ILE A 78 -9.35 -10.85 -7.71
N VAL A 79 -9.13 -10.52 -6.44
CA VAL A 79 -10.07 -9.77 -5.60
C VAL A 79 -9.38 -8.52 -5.11
N PHE A 80 -9.95 -7.37 -5.45
CA PHE A 80 -9.56 -6.09 -4.87
C PHE A 80 -10.27 -5.89 -3.55
N MET A 81 -9.54 -5.37 -2.57
CA MET A 81 -10.03 -5.00 -1.26
C MET A 81 -9.75 -3.52 -1.03
N ALA A 82 -10.73 -2.78 -0.55
CA ALA A 82 -10.57 -1.38 -0.19
C ALA A 82 -11.25 -1.06 1.13
N SER A 83 -10.70 -0.11 1.89
CA SER A 83 -11.28 0.34 3.16
C SER A 83 -10.94 1.79 3.47
N THR A 84 -11.77 2.44 4.26
CA THR A 84 -11.48 3.75 4.88
C THR A 84 -10.46 3.65 6.01
N GLU A 85 -10.16 2.45 6.49
CA GLU A 85 -9.17 2.20 7.54
C GLU A 85 -7.75 2.12 6.96
N GLY A 86 -7.29 3.20 6.33
CA GLY A 86 -5.89 3.32 5.92
C GLY A 86 -4.94 3.40 7.12
N GLY A 87 -3.69 2.96 6.93
CA GLY A 87 -2.67 3.01 7.99
C GLY A 87 -2.84 1.97 9.12
N VAL A 88 -3.85 1.11 9.04
CA VAL A 88 -4.12 0.02 9.98
C VAL A 88 -3.83 -1.34 9.32
N GLU A 89 -3.32 -2.30 10.10
CA GLU A 89 -3.19 -3.69 9.65
C GLU A 89 -4.54 -4.23 9.18
N ILE A 90 -4.61 -4.65 7.92
CA ILE A 90 -5.87 -5.03 7.29
C ILE A 90 -6.45 -6.32 7.91
N GLU A 91 -5.59 -7.20 8.42
CA GLU A 91 -5.96 -8.41 9.13
C GLU A 91 -6.76 -8.09 10.40
N LYS A 92 -6.41 -7.01 11.09
CA LYS A 92 -7.15 -6.54 12.27
C LYS A 92 -8.52 -6.00 11.86
N VAL A 93 -8.60 -5.20 10.79
CA VAL A 93 -9.87 -4.70 10.26
C VAL A 93 -10.76 -5.87 9.84
N ALA A 94 -10.20 -6.90 9.20
CA ALA A 94 -10.93 -8.08 8.76
C ALA A 94 -11.52 -8.89 9.93
N HIS A 95 -10.87 -8.86 11.10
CA HIS A 95 -11.34 -9.55 12.30
C HIS A 95 -12.34 -8.72 13.11
N GLU A 96 -12.08 -7.42 13.30
CA GLU A 96 -12.86 -6.55 14.20
C GLU A 96 -14.03 -5.86 13.50
N THR A 97 -13.85 -5.41 12.26
CA THR A 97 -14.84 -4.63 11.48
C THR A 97 -14.88 -5.08 10.01
N PRO A 98 -15.18 -6.36 9.73
CA PRO A 98 -15.13 -6.92 8.38
C PRO A 98 -16.01 -6.18 7.36
N GLU A 99 -17.09 -5.54 7.81
CA GLU A 99 -17.99 -4.74 6.99
C GLU A 99 -17.34 -3.50 6.37
N LYS A 100 -16.22 -3.02 6.95
CA LYS A 100 -15.43 -1.92 6.40
C LYS A 100 -14.52 -2.36 5.25
N ILE A 101 -14.41 -3.66 4.96
CA ILE A 101 -13.65 -4.17 3.82
C ILE A 101 -14.58 -4.36 2.63
N LEU A 102 -14.46 -3.43 1.69
CA LEU A 102 -15.15 -3.48 0.41
C LEU A 102 -14.37 -4.40 -0.52
N LYS A 103 -15.08 -5.21 -1.32
CA LYS A 103 -14.47 -6.15 -2.26
C LYS A 103 -14.98 -5.95 -3.68
N ALA A 104 -14.10 -6.11 -4.65
CA ALA A 104 -14.44 -6.23 -6.07
C ALA A 104 -13.74 -7.45 -6.67
N GLU A 105 -14.52 -8.47 -7.03
CA GLU A 105 -14.01 -9.67 -7.71
C GLU A 105 -13.86 -9.40 -9.20
N ILE A 106 -12.69 -9.75 -9.75
CA ILE A 106 -12.41 -9.53 -11.15
C ILE A 106 -12.78 -10.78 -11.94
N ASP A 107 -13.62 -10.59 -12.95
CA ASP A 107 -13.91 -11.65 -13.91
C ASP A 107 -12.75 -11.79 -14.89
N PRO A 108 -12.18 -13.00 -15.07
CA PRO A 108 -11.01 -13.19 -15.92
C PRO A 108 -11.33 -12.94 -17.40
N MET A 109 -12.57 -13.13 -17.86
CA MET A 109 -12.89 -12.96 -19.28
C MET A 109 -12.94 -11.50 -19.69
N VAL A 110 -13.43 -10.62 -18.81
CA VAL A 110 -13.62 -9.20 -19.11
C VAL A 110 -12.60 -8.30 -18.44
N GLY A 111 -11.91 -8.80 -17.42
CA GLY A 111 -11.00 -8.01 -16.59
C GLY A 111 -11.72 -6.97 -15.72
N PRO A 112 -10.97 -6.13 -14.99
CA PRO A 112 -11.56 -5.14 -14.08
C PRO A 112 -12.31 -4.06 -14.82
N GLN A 113 -13.55 -3.85 -14.41
CA GLN A 113 -14.46 -2.93 -15.08
C GLN A 113 -14.50 -1.55 -14.41
N PRO A 114 -14.65 -0.44 -15.17
CA PRO A 114 -14.75 0.90 -14.59
C PRO A 114 -15.90 1.07 -13.60
N PHE A 115 -17.00 0.31 -13.73
CA PHE A 115 -18.11 0.39 -12.77
C PHE A 115 -17.71 -0.16 -11.38
N GLN A 116 -16.89 -1.21 -11.32
CA GLN A 116 -16.44 -1.79 -10.05
C GLN A 116 -15.58 -0.79 -9.28
N GLY A 117 -14.71 -0.06 -9.99
CA GLY A 117 -13.86 0.95 -9.38
C GLY A 117 -14.68 2.15 -8.88
N ARG A 118 -15.72 2.55 -9.62
CA ARG A 118 -16.64 3.60 -9.18
C ARG A 118 -17.47 3.18 -7.96
N ASP A 119 -17.95 1.93 -7.92
CA ASP A 119 -18.66 1.39 -6.76
C ASP A 119 -17.81 1.47 -5.49
N LEU A 120 -16.57 0.96 -5.56
CA LEU A 120 -15.62 1.06 -4.46
C LEU A 120 -15.37 2.52 -4.07
N ALA A 121 -15.08 3.40 -5.03
CA ALA A 121 -14.82 4.82 -4.75
C ALA A 121 -15.98 5.50 -4.01
N PHE A 122 -17.22 5.29 -4.45
CA PHE A 122 -18.40 5.88 -3.79
C PHE A 122 -18.61 5.31 -2.39
N ARG A 123 -18.39 4.01 -2.20
CA ARG A 123 -18.51 3.36 -0.88
C ARG A 123 -17.40 3.77 0.09
N LEU A 124 -16.25 4.22 -0.42
CA LEU A 124 -15.19 4.87 0.36
C LEU A 124 -15.46 6.35 0.65
N GLY A 125 -16.57 6.91 0.15
CA GLY A 125 -16.91 8.33 0.32
C GLY A 125 -16.17 9.30 -0.59
N LEU A 126 -15.48 8.80 -1.64
CA LEU A 126 -14.77 9.65 -2.59
C LEU A 126 -15.74 10.40 -3.50
N ALA A 127 -15.36 11.63 -3.86
CA ALA A 127 -16.21 12.50 -4.69
C ALA A 127 -15.45 13.21 -5.81
N GLY A 128 -16.18 13.64 -6.84
CA GLY A 128 -15.66 14.45 -7.94
C GLY A 128 -14.44 13.84 -8.65
N ALA A 129 -13.34 14.57 -8.69
CA ALA A 129 -12.11 14.15 -9.34
C ALA A 129 -11.46 12.91 -8.68
N GLN A 130 -11.65 12.72 -7.37
CA GLN A 130 -11.07 11.59 -6.64
C GLN A 130 -11.60 10.25 -7.14
N VAL A 131 -12.88 10.18 -7.53
CA VAL A 131 -13.46 8.96 -8.11
C VAL A 131 -12.71 8.56 -9.38
N LYS A 132 -12.45 9.51 -10.28
CA LYS A 132 -11.71 9.25 -11.52
C LYS A 132 -10.27 8.80 -11.24
N GLN A 133 -9.60 9.44 -10.29
CA GLN A 133 -8.25 9.08 -9.87
C GLN A 133 -8.20 7.69 -9.26
N PHE A 134 -9.15 7.36 -8.37
CA PHE A 134 -9.24 6.05 -7.73
C PHE A 134 -9.41 4.93 -8.76
N VAL A 135 -10.31 5.11 -9.74
CA VAL A 135 -10.48 4.11 -10.82
C VAL A 135 -9.19 3.95 -11.63
N ALA A 136 -8.53 5.06 -11.97
CA ALA A 136 -7.28 5.01 -12.74
C ALA A 136 -6.16 4.30 -11.98
N TYR A 137 -5.99 4.55 -10.68
CA TYR A 137 -4.99 3.87 -9.87
C TYR A 137 -5.34 2.40 -9.62
N SER A 138 -6.60 2.13 -9.30
CA SER A 138 -7.05 0.76 -9.02
C SER A 138 -6.85 -0.14 -10.23
N TRP A 139 -7.13 0.34 -11.45
CA TRP A 139 -7.08 -0.45 -12.68
C TRP A 139 -5.83 -0.24 -13.53
N GLY A 140 -4.96 0.71 -13.16
CA GLY A 140 -3.77 1.05 -13.93
C GLY A 140 -2.81 -0.12 -14.18
N TRP A 141 -2.79 -1.10 -13.28
CA TRP A 141 -1.97 -2.33 -13.40
C TRP A 141 -2.33 -3.16 -14.63
N GLN A 142 -3.56 -3.09 -15.15
CA GLN A 142 -3.95 -3.85 -16.35
C GLN A 142 -3.07 -3.50 -17.56
N ASN A 143 -2.55 -2.27 -17.61
CA ASN A 143 -1.66 -1.84 -18.69
C ASN A 143 -0.29 -2.53 -18.65
N TYR A 144 0.06 -3.17 -17.53
CA TYR A 144 1.35 -3.81 -17.30
C TYR A 144 1.27 -5.34 -17.28
N LEU A 145 0.07 -5.93 -17.32
CA LEU A 145 -0.07 -7.38 -17.36
C LEU A 145 -0.14 -7.91 -18.80
N PRO A 146 0.55 -9.02 -19.09
CA PRO A 146 0.35 -9.77 -20.32
C PRO A 146 -1.13 -10.14 -20.46
N ARG A 147 -1.70 -9.93 -21.65
CA ARG A 147 -3.10 -10.31 -21.96
C ARG A 147 -3.37 -11.82 -21.81
N GLU A 148 -2.32 -12.61 -21.64
CA GLU A 148 -2.33 -14.06 -21.44
C GLU A 148 -2.81 -14.48 -20.05
N ILE A 149 -2.75 -13.59 -19.04
CA ILE A 149 -3.21 -13.89 -17.67
C ILE A 149 -4.75 -14.04 -17.61
N TYR A 150 -5.44 -13.56 -18.63
CA TYR A 150 -6.90 -13.59 -18.75
C TYR A 150 -7.40 -14.74 -19.64
N ARG A 151 -6.51 -15.64 -20.09
CA ARG A 151 -6.85 -16.81 -20.90
C ARG A 151 -6.76 -18.11 -20.12
#